data_AF-A0A1C0U0Y9-F1
#
_entry.id   AF-A0A1C0U0Y9-F1
#
_cell.length_a   1.000
_cell.length_b   1.000
_cell.length_c   1.000
_cell.angle_alpha   90.00
_cell.angle_beta   90.00
_cell.angle_gamma   90.00
#
_symmetry.space_group_name_H-M   'P 1'
#
loop_
_entity.id
_entity.type
_entity.pdbx_description
1 polymer ?
#
loop_
_entity_poly.entity_id
_entity_poly.type
_entity_poly.pdbx_seq_one_letter_code
_entity_poly.pdbx_strand_id
1 'polypeptide(L)'
;MSPSLSEEVLQQSGGTILVDGTTNIRELNKAFDWALPADGSQTVNGMVLEELGDIPSLNVQVQIGKYNFEVLSMNDNVIKQVRVTPD
;
A
#
# COMPACT_ATOMS: atom_id res chain seq x y z
N MET A 1 29.05 -16.55 15.62
CA MET A 1 28.51 -15.27 16.10
C MET A 1 27.08 -15.20 15.61
N SER A 2 26.12 -15.00 16.51
CA SER A 2 24.74 -14.74 16.12
C SER A 2 24.67 -13.36 15.48
N PRO A 3 23.92 -13.15 14.39
CA PRO A 3 23.74 -11.82 13.83
C PRO A 3 23.17 -10.90 14.91
N SER A 4 23.67 -9.67 14.92
CA SER A 4 23.29 -8.66 15.91
C SER A 4 21.96 -8.02 15.51
N LEU A 5 21.10 -7.67 16.46
CA LEU A 5 19.83 -6.95 16.22
C LEU A 5 20.02 -5.71 15.31
N SER A 6 21.22 -5.12 15.32
CA SER A 6 21.61 -4.02 14.44
C SER A 6 21.50 -4.31 12.95
N GLU A 7 21.65 -5.57 12.51
CA GLU A 7 21.44 -5.97 11.12
C GLU A 7 19.95 -6.12 10.77
N GLU A 8 19.08 -6.45 11.75
CA GLU A 8 17.61 -6.46 11.57
C GLU A 8 17.03 -5.03 11.49
N VAL A 9 17.60 -4.09 12.25
CA VAL A 9 17.12 -2.69 12.31
C VAL A 9 17.43 -1.91 11.02
N LEU A 10 18.48 -2.29 10.29
CA LEU A 10 18.80 -1.69 8.98
C LEU A 10 17.75 -2.00 7.90
N GLN A 11 17.02 -3.12 7.98
CA GLN A 11 16.01 -3.48 6.97
C GLN A 11 14.61 -2.89 7.22
N GLN A 12 14.28 -2.48 8.45
CA GLN A 12 13.05 -1.73 8.73
C GLN A 12 13.13 -0.24 8.30
N SER A 13 14.28 0.21 7.80
CA SER A 13 14.53 1.59 7.35
C SER A 13 13.90 1.95 5.99
N GLY A 14 13.07 1.07 5.40
CA GLY A 14 12.68 1.13 3.98
C GLY A 14 11.40 1.89 3.60
N GLY A 15 10.74 2.60 4.52
CA GLY A 15 9.52 3.36 4.18
C GLY A 15 8.29 2.50 3.83
N THR A 16 8.40 1.18 3.95
CA THR A 16 7.31 0.23 3.72
C THR A 16 6.25 0.32 4.80
N ILE A 17 4.99 0.51 4.41
CA ILE A 17 3.86 0.43 5.34
C ILE A 17 2.81 -0.57 4.88
N LEU A 18 2.04 -1.11 5.83
CA LEU A 18 0.90 -1.97 5.56
C LEU A 18 -0.39 -1.17 5.74
N VAL A 19 -1.29 -1.24 4.77
CA VAL A 19 -2.52 -0.44 4.75
C VAL A 19 -3.71 -1.35 4.49
N ASP A 20 -4.79 -1.15 5.25
CA ASP A 20 -6.06 -1.85 5.02
C ASP A 20 -6.75 -1.26 3.78
N GLY A 21 -7.30 -2.10 2.90
CA GLY A 21 -7.95 -1.64 1.67
C GLY A 21 -9.19 -0.77 1.92
N THR A 22 -9.80 -0.83 3.10
CA THR A 22 -10.92 0.05 3.50
C THR A 22 -10.48 1.41 4.02
N THR A 23 -9.17 1.62 4.23
CA THR A 23 -8.62 2.89 4.73
C THR A 23 -8.96 4.04 3.78
N ASN A 24 -9.40 5.17 4.34
CA ASN A 24 -9.70 6.37 3.57
C ASN A 24 -8.42 7.06 3.07
N ILE A 25 -8.40 7.42 1.79
CA ILE A 25 -7.20 8.01 1.15
C ILE A 25 -6.87 9.38 1.75
N ARG A 26 -7.87 10.20 2.09
CA ARG A 26 -7.65 11.53 2.70
C ARG A 26 -7.07 11.42 4.10
N GLU A 27 -7.46 10.37 4.84
CA GLU A 27 -6.88 10.09 6.15
C GLU A 27 -5.42 9.64 6.03
N LEU A 28 -5.09 8.80 5.05
CA LEU A 28 -3.70 8.44 4.74
C LEU A 28 -2.86 9.65 4.36
N ASN A 29 -3.36 10.48 3.44
CA ASN A 29 -2.71 11.73 3.04
C ASN A 29 -2.42 12.62 4.24
N LYS A 30 -3.39 12.77 5.16
CA LYS A 30 -3.22 13.57 6.37
C LYS A 30 -2.23 12.94 7.37
N ALA A 31 -2.26 11.62 7.54
CA ALA A 31 -1.46 10.92 8.56
C ALA A 31 0.01 10.81 8.16
N PHE A 32 0.29 10.61 6.88
CA PHE A 32 1.63 10.35 6.35
C PHE A 32 2.21 11.49 5.51
N ASP A 33 1.50 12.62 5.41
CA ASP A 33 1.82 13.75 4.52
C ASP A 33 1.98 13.30 3.05
N TRP A 34 1.07 12.42 2.63
CA TRP A 34 1.03 11.89 1.28
C TRP A 34 0.12 12.72 0.37
N ALA A 35 0.33 12.55 -0.94
CA ALA A 35 -0.43 13.21 -1.99
C ALA A 35 -1.06 12.19 -2.96
N LEU A 36 -1.69 11.15 -2.41
CA LEU A 36 -2.44 10.16 -3.20
C LEU A 36 -3.69 10.81 -3.83
N PRO A 37 -4.10 10.39 -5.04
CA PRO A 37 -5.31 10.87 -5.69
C PRO A 37 -6.56 10.51 -4.86
N ALA A 38 -7.44 11.49 -4.63
CA ALA A 38 -8.62 11.34 -3.76
C ALA A 38 -9.88 12.03 -4.34
N ASP A 39 -9.89 12.23 -5.66
CA ASP A 39 -10.97 12.78 -6.48
C ASP A 39 -11.89 11.69 -7.06
N GLY A 40 -11.36 10.49 -7.33
CA GLY A 40 -12.13 9.29 -7.69
C GLY A 40 -12.58 8.51 -6.46
N SER A 41 -12.01 7.32 -6.28
CA SER A 41 -12.28 6.48 -5.12
C SER A 41 -11.92 7.12 -3.77
N GLN A 42 -12.65 6.73 -2.72
CA GLN A 42 -12.45 7.24 -1.36
C GLN A 42 -11.51 6.37 -0.51
N THR A 43 -11.29 5.12 -0.92
CA THR A 43 -10.51 4.12 -0.17
C THR A 43 -9.37 3.55 -1.00
N VAL A 44 -8.38 2.95 -0.34
CA VAL A 44 -7.23 2.32 -1.00
C VAL A 44 -7.65 1.20 -1.94
N ASN A 45 -8.62 0.37 -1.55
CA ASN A 45 -9.17 -0.67 -2.41
C ASN A 45 -9.72 -0.06 -3.71
N GLY A 46 -10.57 0.96 -3.59
CA GLY A 46 -11.16 1.60 -4.76
C GLY A 46 -10.10 2.20 -5.68
N MET A 47 -9.14 2.93 -5.12
CA MET A 47 -8.05 3.56 -5.87
C MET A 47 -7.18 2.53 -6.60
N VAL A 48 -6.80 1.44 -5.93
CA VAL A 48 -5.98 0.37 -6.55
C VAL A 48 -6.75 -0.39 -7.62
N LEU A 49 -8.04 -0.67 -7.40
CA LEU A 49 -8.88 -1.32 -8.41
C LEU A 49 -9.12 -0.43 -9.63
N GLU A 50 -9.31 0.89 -9.42
CA GLU A 50 -9.46 1.86 -10.51
C GLU A 50 -8.20 1.91 -11.39
N GLU A 51 -7.02 1.92 -10.78
CA GLU A 51 -5.75 1.96 -11.52
C GLU A 51 -5.49 0.65 -12.28
N LEU A 52 -5.87 -0.49 -11.70
CA LEU A 52 -5.68 -1.81 -12.33
C LEU A 52 -6.73 -2.14 -13.41
N GLY A 53 -7.95 -1.60 -13.28
CA GLY A 53 -9.05 -1.83 -14.22
C GLY A 53 -9.73 -3.20 -14.15
N ASP A 54 -9.27 -4.11 -13.27
CA ASP A 54 -9.87 -5.42 -13.01
C ASP A 54 -9.52 -5.92 -11.59
N ILE A 55 -10.11 -7.04 -11.16
CA ILE A 55 -9.83 -7.67 -9.87
C ILE A 55 -8.38 -8.22 -9.87
N PRO A 56 -7.50 -7.75 -8.96
CA PRO A 56 -6.11 -8.18 -8.92
C PRO A 56 -5.94 -9.61 -8.43
N SER A 57 -4.85 -10.22 -8.90
CA SER A 57 -4.22 -11.35 -8.20
C SER A 57 -3.34 -10.88 -7.04
N LEU A 58 -3.03 -11.76 -6.10
CA LEU A 58 -2.06 -11.47 -5.03
C LEU A 58 -0.67 -11.19 -5.60
N ASN A 59 0.08 -10.33 -4.89
CA ASN A 59 1.41 -9.84 -5.22
C ASN A 59 1.49 -9.00 -6.51
N VAL A 60 0.34 -8.65 -7.12
CA VAL A 60 0.30 -7.62 -8.15
C VAL A 60 0.71 -6.29 -7.53
N GLN A 61 1.51 -5.54 -8.28
CA GLN A 61 2.02 -4.23 -7.90
C GLN A 61 1.46 -3.18 -8.86
N VAL A 62 1.09 -2.03 -8.31
CA VAL A 62 0.64 -0.88 -9.08
C VAL A 62 1.29 0.38 -8.55
N GLN A 63 1.80 1.21 -9.46
CA GLN A 63 2.40 2.48 -9.12
C GLN A 63 1.33 3.57 -9.16
N ILE A 64 1.16 4.28 -8.05
CA ILE A 64 0.22 5.41 -7.94
C ILE A 64 0.98 6.60 -7.37
N GLY A 65 1.24 7.58 -8.23
CA GLY A 65 2.11 8.71 -7.90
C GLY A 65 3.55 8.23 -7.63
N LYS A 66 4.05 8.48 -6.41
CA LYS A 66 5.42 8.11 -5.98
C LYS A 66 5.46 6.86 -5.11
N TYR A 67 4.36 6.10 -5.08
CA TYR A 67 4.21 4.95 -4.20
C TYR A 67 3.83 3.73 -5.02
N ASN A 68 4.44 2.61 -4.68
CA ASN A 68 4.08 1.31 -5.21
C ASN A 68 3.18 0.58 -4.21
N PHE A 69 2.05 0.07 -4.70
CA PHE A 69 1.05 -0.65 -3.93
C PHE A 69 1.06 -2.12 -4.35
N GLU A 70 1.47 -3.00 -3.45
CA GLU A 70 1.46 -4.45 -3.65
C GLU A 70 0.28 -5.09 -2.92
N VAL A 71 -0.56 -5.83 -3.64
CA VAL A 71 -1.72 -6.53 -3.05
C VAL A 71 -1.24 -7.74 -2.26
N LEU A 72 -1.36 -7.71 -0.94
CA LEU A 72 -0.93 -8.82 -0.08
C LEU A 72 -2.06 -9.79 0.25
N SER A 73 -3.30 -9.29 0.36
CA SER A 73 -4.46 -10.12 0.64
C SER A 73 -5.74 -9.56 0.04
N MET A 74 -6.63 -10.48 -0.30
CA MET A 74 -7.96 -10.25 -0.86
C MET A 74 -9.00 -10.99 -0.02
N ASN A 75 -10.20 -10.46 0.08
CA ASN A 75 -11.39 -11.17 0.54
C ASN A 75 -12.48 -10.98 -0.50
N ASP A 76 -12.83 -12.06 -1.20
CA ASP A 76 -13.60 -12.02 -2.44
C ASP A 76 -12.96 -11.02 -3.43
N ASN A 77 -13.70 -10.00 -3.85
CA ASN A 77 -13.26 -8.99 -4.80
C ASN A 77 -12.75 -7.71 -4.12
N VAL A 78 -12.45 -7.77 -2.83
CA VAL A 78 -12.02 -6.62 -2.03
C VAL A 78 -10.59 -6.82 -1.55
N ILE A 79 -9.72 -5.89 -1.89
CA ILE A 79 -8.37 -5.80 -1.33
C ILE A 79 -8.49 -5.58 0.17
N LYS A 80 -7.91 -6.48 0.96
CA LYS A 80 -7.88 -6.37 2.42
C LYS A 80 -6.62 -5.71 2.90
N GLN A 81 -5.49 -6.03 2.29
CA GLN A 81 -4.23 -5.47 2.71
C GLN A 81 -3.32 -5.21 1.52
N VAL A 82 -2.69 -4.04 1.54
CA VAL A 82 -1.62 -3.68 0.62
C VAL A 82 -0.35 -3.38 1.40
N ARG A 83 0.78 -3.63 0.75
CA ARG A 83 2.08 -3.06 1.12
C ARG A 83 2.30 -1.83 0.26
N VAL A 84 2.68 -0.72 0.89
CA VAL A 84 2.99 0.53 0.20
C VAL A 84 4.46 0.84 0.41
N THR A 85 5.20 1.05 -0.67
CA THR A 85 6.61 1.48 -0.63
C THR A 85 6.79 2.76 -1.43
N PRO A 86 7.62 3.71 -0.97
CA PRO A 86 8.11 4.78 -1.84
C PRO A 86 8.88 4.15 -3.02
N ASP A 87 8.66 4.68 -4.22
CA ASP A 87 9.52 4.40 -5.39
C ASP A 87 10.83 5.21 -5.32
#